data_AF-A0A1V3XWY4-F1
#
_entry.id   AF-A0A1V3XWY4-F1
#
_cell.length_a   1.000
_cell.length_b   1.000
_cell.length_c   1.000
_cell.angle_alpha   90.00
_cell.angle_beta   90.00
_cell.angle_gamma   90.00
#
_symmetry.space_group_name_H-M   'P 1'
#
loop_
_entity.id
_entity.type
_entity.pdbx_description
1 polymer ?
#
loop_
_entity_poly.entity_id
_entity_poly.type
_entity_poly.pdbx_seq_one_letter_code
_entity_poly.pdbx_strand_id
1 'polypeptide(L)' 'MDRVNPVYIPRNHLVEEALTAATEGDLGPVERLLDAVTHPYAERPGLERYASPAPGDFGAYRTFCGT' A
#
# COMPACT_ATOMS: atom_id res chain seq x y z
N MET A 1 -5.86 0.52 22.41
CA MET A 1 -6.98 0.01 21.58
C MET A 1 -6.51 -0.24 20.15
N ASP A 2 -5.19 -0.37 19.95
CA ASP A 2 -4.51 0.05 18.71
C ASP A 2 -4.06 -1.11 17.83
N ARG A 3 -4.52 -2.34 18.11
CA ARG A 3 -4.13 -3.55 17.34
C ARG A 3 -5.25 -4.10 16.47
N VAL A 4 -6.34 -3.36 16.31
CA VAL A 4 -7.51 -3.77 15.51
C VAL A 4 -7.76 -2.87 14.31
N ASN A 5 -7.34 -1.60 14.38
CA ASN A 5 -7.49 -0.62 13.32
C ASN A 5 -6.10 -0.26 12.75
N PRO A 6 -5.68 -0.84 11.60
CA PRO A 6 -4.39 -0.54 11.01
C PRO A 6 -4.36 0.89 10.44
N VAL A 7 -3.23 1.57 10.63
CA VAL A 7 -2.84 2.83 9.99
C VAL A 7 -2.46 2.58 8.53
N TYR A 8 -1.75 1.48 8.25
CA TYR A 8 -1.29 1.12 6.91
C TYR A 8 -2.08 -0.06 6.35
N ILE A 9 -2.69 0.15 5.18
CA ILE A 9 -3.45 -0.88 4.43
C ILE A 9 -2.86 -0.91 3.02
N PRO A 10 -2.64 -2.09 2.41
CA PRO A 10 -2.18 -2.20 1.02
C PRO A 10 -3.29 -1.80 0.05
N ARG A 11 -3.51 -0.48 -0.09
CA ARG A 11 -4.52 0.07 -1.00
C ARG A 11 -4.14 -0.25 -2.44
N ASN A 12 -5.13 -0.59 -3.27
CA ASN A 12 -4.90 -1.07 -4.64
C ASN A 12 -3.98 -0.15 -5.47
N HIS A 13 -4.14 1.17 -5.40
CA HIS A 13 -3.26 2.10 -6.15
C HIS A 13 -1.78 2.01 -5.75
N LEU A 14 -1.48 1.76 -4.48
CA LEU A 14 -0.10 1.56 -4.00
C LEU A 14 0.45 0.21 -4.43
N VAL A 15 -0.41 -0.81 -4.47
CA VAL A 15 -0.05 -2.15 -4.97
C VAL A 15 0.25 -2.08 -6.48
N GLU A 16 -0.60 -1.44 -7.27
CA GLU A 16 -0.40 -1.27 -8.73
C GLU A 16 0.87 -0.50 -9.06
N GLU A 17 1.16 0.58 -8.32
CA GLU A 17 2.42 1.31 -8.46
C GLU A 17 3.61 0.39 -8.18
N ALA A 18 3.55 -0.36 -7.08
CA ALA A 18 4.64 -1.25 -6.69
C ALA A 18 4.86 -2.38 -7.71
N LEU A 19 3.77 -2.95 -8.26
CA LEU A 19 3.85 -3.98 -9.29
C LEU A 19 4.37 -3.44 -10.63
N THR A 20 3.97 -2.22 -11.00
CA THR A 20 4.44 -1.56 -12.21
C THR A 20 5.94 -1.31 -12.13
N ALA A 21 6.41 -0.70 -11.04
CA ALA A 21 7.84 -0.47 -10.81
C ALA A 21 8.64 -1.79 -10.78
N ALA A 22 8.11 -2.82 -10.12
CA ALA A 22 8.75 -4.13 -10.07
C ALA A 22 8.87 -4.78 -11.46
N THR A 23 7.87 -4.59 -12.33
CA THR A 23 7.90 -5.07 -13.73
C THR A 23 9.00 -4.38 -14.54
N GLU A 24 9.34 -3.13 -14.19
CA GLU A 24 10.45 -2.37 -14.76
C GLU A 24 11.80 -2.66 -14.06
N GLY A 25 11.81 -3.53 -13.05
CA GLY A 25 13.01 -3.95 -12.32
C GLY A 25 13.31 -3.16 -11.04
N ASP A 26 12.44 -2.23 -10.63
CA ASP A 26 12.56 -1.49 -9.37
C ASP A 26 11.70 -2.12 -8.26
N LEU A 27 12.35 -2.81 -7.33
CA LEU A 27 11.69 -3.42 -6.17
C LEU A 27 11.53 -2.46 -4.99
N GLY A 28 12.11 -1.26 -5.03
CA GLY A 28 12.08 -0.31 -3.91
C GLY A 28 10.66 0.06 -3.44
N PRO A 29 9.68 0.30 -4.33
CA PRO A 29 8.29 0.51 -3.94
C PRO A 29 7.64 -0.70 -3.26
N VAL A 30 7.96 -1.92 -3.71
CA VAL A 30 7.46 -3.17 -3.12
C VAL A 30 7.99 -3.32 -1.69
N GLU A 31 9.30 -3.14 -1.50
CA GLU A 31 9.94 -3.27 -0.20
C GLU A 31 9.39 -2.25 0.80
N ARG A 32 9.20 -0.99 0.38
CA ARG A 32 8.61 0.05 1.24
C ARG A 32 7.15 -0.22 1.60
N LEU A 33 6.35 -0.69 0.64
CA LEU A 33 4.96 -1.08 0.91
C LEU A 33 4.90 -2.25 1.89
N LEU A 34 5.75 -3.26 1.70
CA LEU A 34 5.85 -4.44 2.56
C LEU A 34 6.25 -4.06 3.99
N ASP A 35 7.25 -3.18 4.16
CA ASP A 35 7.67 -2.68 5.47
C ASP A 35 6.53 -1.97 6.22
N ALA A 36 5.76 -1.13 5.52
CA ALA A 36 4.62 -0.42 6.10
C ALA A 36 3.52 -1.40 6.59
N VAL A 37 3.12 -2.35 5.75
CA VAL A 37 2.03 -3.28 6.09
C VAL A 37 2.43 -4.39 7.06
N THR A 38 3.74 -4.62 7.26
CA THR A 38 4.26 -5.56 8.27
C THR A 38 4.08 -5.01 9.69
N HIS A 39 4.11 -3.68 9.86
CA HIS A 39 3.87 -2.99 11.13
C HIS A 39 2.67 -2.04 11.02
N PRO A 40 1.48 -2.54 10.67
CA PRO A 40 0.40 -1.71 10.14
C PRO A 40 -0.26 -0.84 11.19
N TYR A 41 -0.02 -1.09 12.48
CA TYR A 41 -0.65 -0.40 13.60
C TYR A 41 0.18 0.75 14.18
N ALA A 42 1.47 0.84 13.84
CA ALA A 42 2.37 1.83 14.39
C ALA A 42 2.64 2.91 13.36
N GLU A 43 2.16 4.13 13.61
CA GLU A 43 2.47 5.27 12.75
C GLU A 43 3.98 5.61 12.83
N ARG A 44 4.60 5.76 11.67
CA ARG A 44 6.04 5.95 11.47
C ARG A 44 6.27 7.18 10.58
N PRO A 45 7.16 8.10 10.98
CA PRO A 45 7.56 9.23 10.13
C PRO A 45 8.10 8.76 8.78
N GLY A 46 7.73 9.43 7.70
CA GLY A 46 8.13 9.11 6.32
C GLY A 46 7.23 8.09 5.62
N LEU A 47 6.22 7.54 6.29
CA LEU A 47 5.23 6.62 5.71
C LEU A 47 3.83 7.23 5.57
N GLU A 48 3.69 8.56 5.67
CA GLU A 48 2.42 9.29 5.62
C GLU A 48 1.64 9.00 4.32
N ARG A 49 2.37 8.77 3.24
CA ARG A 49 1.82 8.34 1.95
C ARG A 49 1.00 7.04 2.04
N TYR A 50 1.46 6.08 2.83
CA TYR A 50 0.82 4.76 2.96
C TYR A 50 -0.42 4.79 3.86
N ALA A 51 -0.57 5.84 4.69
CA ALA A 51 -1.77 6.06 5.50
C ALA A 51 -2.87 6.83 4.72
N SER A 52 -2.47 7.58 3.69
CA SER A 52 -3.37 8.43 2.91
C SER A 52 -4.41 7.63 2.11
N PRO A 53 -5.61 8.20 1.86
CA PRO A 53 -6.60 7.59 0.98
C PRO A 53 -6.11 7.51 -0.46
N ALA A 54 -6.81 6.74 -1.29
CA ALA A 54 -6.53 6.74 -2.73
C ALA A 54 -6.77 8.14 -3.33
N PRO A 55 -5.98 8.54 -4.36
CA PRO A 55 -6.24 9.74 -5.13
C PRO A 55 -7.67 9.75 -5.68
N GLY A 56 -8.30 10.93 -5.77
CA GLY A 56 -9.69 11.05 -6.22
C GLY A 56 -9.91 10.66 -7.69
N ASP A 57 -8.85 10.63 -8.48
CA ASP A 57 -8.80 10.19 -9.88
C ASP A 57 -8.45 8.70 -10.04
N PHE A 58 -8.14 8.00 -8.95
CA PHE A 58 -8.00 6.54 -8.95
C PHE A 58 -9.40 5.93 -9.10
N GLY A 59 -9.81 5.72 -10.36
CA GLY A 59 -11.15 5.31 -10.75
C GLY A 59 -11.58 3.93 -10.22
N ALA A 60 -12.67 3.39 -10.79
CA ALA A 60 -13.21 2.11 -10.36
C ALA A 60 -12.17 0.99 -10.56
N TYR A 61 -11.68 0.42 -9.46
CA TYR A 61 -10.73 -0.68 -9.48
C TYR A 61 -11.45 -2.02 -9.30
N ARG A 62 -11.21 -2.97 -10.20
CA ARG A 62 -11.82 -4.31 -10.14
C ARG A 62 -10.79 -5.33 -9.68
N THR A 63 -10.97 -5.83 -8.47
CA THR A 63 -10.19 -6.93 -7.92
C THR A 63 -10.71 -8.26 -8.43
N PHE A 64 -9.81 -9.20 -8.71
CA PHE A 64 -10.14 -10.59 -8.97
C PHE A 64 -9.52 -11.44 -7.86
N CYS A 65 -10.36 -12.01 -6.99
CA CYS A 65 -9.93 -13.11 -6.14
C CYS A 65 -10.11 -14.41 -6.94
N GLY A 66 -9.19 -14.67 -7.86
CA GLY A 66 -9.08 -16.00 -8.49
C GLY A 66 -8.42 -16.94 -7.48
N THR A 67 -9.09 -18.05 -7.13
CA THR A 67 -8.52 -19.14 -6.33
C THR A 67 -7.46 -19.90 -7.11
#